data_AF-A0A067QZH5-F1
#
_entry.id   AF-A0A067QZH5-F1
#
_cell.length_a   1.000
_cell.length_b   1.000
_cell.length_c   1.000
_cell.angle_alpha   90.00
_cell.angle_beta   90.00
_cell.angle_gamma   90.00
#
_symmetry.space_group_name_H-M   'P 1'
#
loop_
_entity.id
_entity.type
_entity.pdbx_description
1 polymer ?
#
loop_
_entity_poly.entity_id
_entity_poly.type
_entity_poly.pdbx_seq_one_letter_code
_entity_poly.pdbx_strand_id
1 'polypeptide(L)'
;MLRCCLMNVKAPGCLYQTNRAGQCMLQNMRYVSATHNISHKNSTFSSMKWFLLLVPTTTFGLGTWQVYRRKWKRQLIADLKARTSAAPYNHPLDVEELSRMEYHPVCVRGHFDHSRELYIGPRTLLVDGDAGITTHKRGVQSGYHVVTPFHLSDQDMTILVNRGWVPANQKNPNTRRAGQVEGEVEIVGIVRLGEKRAPFTPENQPHTWFYRDVPRMAKMAGTEAVFLDAKAETTVPDGPIGGQTRVTLRDEHLSYSLTWYGLSAATGFMWYRLFIARRPLL
;
A
#
# COMPACT_ATOMS: atom_id res chain seq x y z
N MET A 1 5.64 -104.03 -31.43
CA MET A 1 6.42 -104.12 -30.17
C MET A 1 6.32 -102.75 -29.49
N LEU A 2 5.49 -102.62 -28.44
CA LEU A 2 5.89 -102.45 -27.01
C LEU A 2 6.80 -101.23 -26.76
N ARG A 3 6.67 -100.37 -25.73
CA ARG A 3 5.65 -100.00 -24.71
C ARG A 3 6.35 -98.91 -23.84
N CYS A 4 5.55 -98.10 -23.12
CA CYS A 4 5.93 -97.22 -21.98
C CYS A 4 6.73 -95.94 -22.31
N CYS A 5 6.55 -94.78 -21.67
CA CYS A 5 5.98 -94.50 -20.36
C CYS A 5 5.37 -93.08 -20.27
N LEU A 6 4.51 -92.89 -19.28
CA LEU A 6 3.76 -91.69 -18.89
C LEU A 6 4.62 -90.46 -18.59
N MET A 7 4.09 -89.25 -18.82
CA MET A 7 3.91 -88.25 -17.76
C MET A 7 3.00 -87.08 -18.19
N ASN A 8 1.91 -86.94 -17.43
CA ASN A 8 1.00 -85.80 -17.32
C ASN A 8 1.72 -84.57 -16.79
N VAL A 9 1.59 -83.39 -17.43
CA VAL A 9 1.28 -82.12 -16.75
C VAL A 9 0.53 -81.19 -17.72
N LYS A 10 -0.69 -80.80 -17.32
CA LYS A 10 -1.60 -79.88 -18.01
C LYS A 10 -1.08 -78.43 -18.01
N ALA A 11 -1.05 -77.80 -19.19
CA ALA A 11 -1.09 -76.34 -19.32
C ALA A 11 -2.56 -75.86 -19.29
N PRO A 12 -2.93 -74.82 -18.51
CA PRO A 12 -4.30 -74.32 -18.47
C PRO A 12 -4.54 -73.25 -19.54
N GLY A 13 -5.61 -73.38 -20.33
CA GLY A 13 -6.23 -72.21 -20.97
C GLY A 13 -6.74 -72.31 -22.42
N CYS A 14 -6.56 -73.43 -23.14
CA CYS A 14 -7.16 -73.57 -24.48
C CYS A 14 -8.53 -74.24 -24.41
N LEU A 15 -9.59 -73.44 -24.58
CA LEU A 15 -10.95 -73.90 -24.88
C LEU A 15 -10.95 -74.51 -26.30
N TYR A 16 -10.96 -75.84 -26.37
CA TYR A 16 -11.22 -76.56 -27.61
C TYR A 16 -12.73 -76.76 -27.77
N GLN A 17 -13.31 -76.12 -28.78
CA GLN A 17 -14.66 -76.41 -29.23
C GLN A 17 -14.56 -77.36 -30.43
N THR A 18 -14.86 -78.63 -30.20
CA THR A 18 -14.90 -79.65 -31.26
C THR A 18 -16.26 -79.60 -31.96
N ASN A 19 -16.25 -79.58 -33.29
CA ASN A 19 -17.46 -79.84 -34.06
C ASN A 19 -17.22 -80.99 -35.06
N ARG A 20 -18.26 -81.81 -35.25
CA ARG A 20 -18.26 -83.07 -36.01
C ARG A 20 -18.02 -82.83 -37.50
N ALA A 21 -16.77 -82.83 -37.93
CA ALA A 21 -16.33 -83.25 -39.27
C ALA A 21 -14.80 -83.14 -39.29
N GLY A 22 -14.10 -84.26 -39.41
CA GLY A 22 -12.64 -84.30 -39.45
C GLY A 22 -12.07 -83.72 -40.73
N GLN A 23 -12.00 -82.40 -40.84
CA GLN A 23 -11.22 -81.70 -41.87
C GLN A 23 -10.35 -80.62 -41.22
N CYS A 24 -9.04 -80.81 -41.34
CA CYS A 24 -8.00 -79.89 -40.93
C CYS A 24 -7.75 -78.92 -42.09
N MET A 25 -8.18 -77.65 -41.97
CA MET A 25 -7.76 -76.58 -42.87
C MET A 25 -6.80 -75.64 -42.16
N LEU A 26 -5.59 -75.55 -42.71
CA LEU A 26 -4.57 -74.56 -42.37
C LEU A 26 -5.11 -73.15 -42.59
N GLN A 27 -5.24 -72.35 -41.52
CA GLN A 27 -5.49 -70.92 -41.62
C GLN A 27 -4.28 -70.14 -41.12
N ASN A 28 -3.69 -69.38 -42.05
CA ASN A 28 -2.58 -68.46 -41.88
C ASN A 28 -2.78 -67.53 -40.67
N MET A 29 -1.99 -67.72 -39.61
CA MET A 29 -1.90 -66.71 -38.54
C MET A 29 -0.89 -65.64 -38.96
N ARG A 30 -1.41 -64.55 -39.54
CA ARG A 30 -0.65 -63.30 -39.73
C ARG A 30 -0.27 -62.75 -38.36
N TYR A 31 1.02 -62.52 -38.13
CA TYR A 31 1.52 -61.71 -37.03
C TYR A 31 0.96 -60.29 -37.15
N VAL A 32 0.06 -59.89 -36.25
CA VAL A 32 -0.31 -58.48 -36.07
C VAL A 32 0.63 -57.92 -35.00
N SER A 33 1.69 -57.24 -35.43
CA SER A 33 2.47 -56.37 -34.54
C SER A 33 1.64 -55.15 -34.20
N ALA A 34 1.13 -55.09 -32.97
CA ALA A 34 0.55 -53.88 -32.42
C ALA A 34 1.67 -52.86 -32.18
N THR A 35 1.83 -51.92 -33.11
CA THR A 35 2.59 -50.69 -32.88
C THR A 35 1.60 -49.53 -32.71
N HIS A 36 2.02 -48.57 -31.88
CA HIS A 36 1.42 -47.25 -31.60
C HIS A 36 0.37 -47.12 -30.48
N ASN A 37 0.81 -46.63 -29.32
CA ASN A 37 0.53 -45.23 -28.92
C ASN A 37 1.37 -44.80 -27.68
N ILE A 38 2.62 -44.35 -27.88
CA ILE A 38 3.48 -43.79 -26.81
C ILE A 38 3.72 -42.27 -27.00
N SER A 39 3.10 -41.63 -28.01
CA SER A 39 3.39 -40.23 -28.35
C SER A 39 2.75 -39.20 -27.41
N HIS A 40 1.57 -39.48 -26.84
CA HIS A 40 0.84 -38.49 -26.03
C HIS A 40 1.41 -38.21 -24.63
N LYS A 41 2.22 -39.12 -24.07
CA LYS A 41 2.67 -39.03 -22.66
C LYS A 41 3.83 -38.06 -22.45
N ASN A 42 4.64 -37.82 -23.49
CA ASN A 42 5.82 -36.94 -23.40
C ASN A 42 5.47 -35.45 -23.64
N SER A 43 4.47 -35.17 -24.48
CA SER A 43 4.00 -33.80 -24.78
C SER A 43 3.33 -33.13 -23.56
N THR A 44 2.50 -33.87 -22.83
CA THR A 44 1.81 -33.37 -21.63
C THR A 44 2.78 -33.10 -20.48
N PHE A 45 3.77 -33.97 -20.27
CA PHE A 45 4.81 -33.79 -19.26
C PHE A 45 5.72 -32.58 -19.55
N SER A 46 6.07 -32.37 -20.82
CA SER A 46 6.85 -31.20 -21.26
C SER A 46 6.07 -29.89 -21.06
N SER A 47 4.79 -29.85 -21.42
CA SER A 47 3.94 -28.66 -21.26
C SER A 47 3.69 -28.33 -19.79
N MET A 48 3.47 -29.36 -18.95
CA MET A 48 3.28 -29.20 -17.51
C MET A 48 4.53 -28.65 -16.81
N LYS A 49 5.73 -29.06 -17.23
CA LYS A 49 7.00 -28.54 -16.71
C LYS A 49 7.09 -27.03 -16.89
N TRP A 50 6.79 -26.51 -18.08
CA TRP A 50 6.84 -25.07 -18.34
C TRP A 50 5.73 -24.29 -17.63
N PHE A 51 4.53 -24.86 -17.57
CA PHE A 51 3.42 -24.27 -16.83
C PHE A 51 3.74 -24.10 -15.34
N LEU A 52 4.30 -25.13 -14.69
CA LEU A 52 4.66 -25.06 -13.27
C LEU A 52 5.86 -24.14 -12.98
N LEU A 53 6.73 -23.88 -13.96
CA LEU A 53 7.82 -22.91 -13.83
C LEU A 53 7.32 -21.47 -13.77
N LEU A 54 6.12 -21.20 -14.29
CA LEU A 54 5.52 -19.86 -14.30
C LEU A 54 5.36 -19.29 -12.88
N VAL A 55 5.03 -20.13 -11.90
CA VAL A 55 4.82 -19.71 -10.50
C VAL A 55 6.10 -19.14 -9.87
N PRO A 56 7.24 -19.85 -9.81
CA PRO A 56 8.47 -19.29 -9.24
C PRO A 56 8.98 -18.06 -10.02
N THR A 57 8.82 -18.01 -11.34
CA THR A 57 9.22 -16.83 -12.13
C THR A 57 8.35 -15.60 -11.87
N THR A 58 7.03 -15.77 -11.78
CA THR A 58 6.12 -14.64 -11.52
C THR A 58 6.28 -14.11 -10.11
N THR A 59 6.38 -14.99 -9.12
CA THR A 59 6.62 -14.61 -7.72
C THR A 59 7.99 -13.94 -7.53
N PHE A 60 9.03 -14.36 -8.24
CA PHE A 60 10.33 -13.66 -8.26
C PHE A 60 10.21 -12.25 -8.84
N GLY A 61 9.49 -12.10 -9.96
CA GLY A 61 9.21 -10.80 -10.57
C GLY A 61 8.45 -9.87 -9.63
N LEU A 62 7.42 -10.39 -8.94
CA LEU A 62 6.67 -9.63 -7.93
C LEU A 62 7.55 -9.23 -6.74
N GLY A 63 8.43 -10.11 -6.24
CA GLY A 63 9.41 -9.78 -5.20
C GLY A 63 10.35 -8.65 -5.63
N THR A 64 10.86 -8.72 -6.86
CA THR A 64 11.74 -7.70 -7.44
C THR A 64 11.02 -6.35 -7.56
N TRP A 65 9.78 -6.36 -8.06
CA TRP A 65 8.95 -5.17 -8.15
C TRP A 65 8.70 -4.52 -6.79
N GLN A 66 8.41 -5.31 -5.75
CA GLN A 66 8.21 -4.79 -4.38
C GLN A 66 9.46 -4.07 -3.85
N VAL A 67 10.67 -4.59 -4.13
CA VAL A 67 11.94 -3.94 -3.74
C VAL A 67 12.11 -2.59 -4.46
N TYR A 68 11.89 -2.55 -5.77
CA TYR A 68 11.95 -1.30 -6.55
C TYR A 68 10.91 -0.28 -6.06
N ARG A 69 9.67 -0.74 -5.86
CA ARG A 69 8.56 0.08 -5.36
C ARG A 69 8.89 0.67 -3.99
N ARG A 70 9.50 -0.10 -3.10
CA ARG A 70 9.98 0.36 -1.80
C ARG A 70 11.04 1.43 -1.92
N LYS A 71 12.05 1.22 -2.78
CA LYS A 71 13.13 2.20 -2.99
C LYS A 71 12.58 3.53 -3.50
N TRP A 72 11.72 3.48 -4.51
CA TRP A 72 11.03 4.67 -5.04
C TRP A 72 10.23 5.40 -3.95
N LYS A 73 9.46 4.67 -3.15
CA LYS A 73 8.66 5.25 -2.06
C LYS A 73 9.54 5.91 -0.98
N ARG A 74 10.66 5.28 -0.62
CA ARG A 74 11.61 5.83 0.35
C ARG A 74 12.27 7.11 -0.16
N GLN A 75 12.61 7.16 -1.45
CA GLN A 75 13.14 8.37 -2.07
C GLN A 75 12.12 9.51 -2.02
N LEU A 76 10.85 9.25 -2.34
CA LEU A 76 9.79 10.25 -2.23
C LEU A 76 9.65 10.80 -0.78
N ILE A 77 9.71 9.91 0.23
CA ILE A 77 9.68 10.34 1.64
C ILE A 77 10.91 11.20 1.98
N ALA A 78 12.09 10.79 1.51
CA ALA A 78 13.33 11.54 1.74
C ALA A 78 13.27 12.93 1.11
N ASP A 79 12.77 13.05 -0.12
CA ASP A 79 12.60 14.31 -0.82
C ASP A 79 11.60 15.23 -0.09
N LEU A 80 10.48 14.67 0.38
CA LEU A 80 9.51 15.43 1.19
C LEU A 80 10.12 15.91 2.51
N LYS A 81 10.84 15.03 3.22
CA LYS A 81 11.54 15.40 4.46
C LYS A 81 12.55 16.50 4.22
N ALA A 82 13.33 16.42 3.13
CA ALA A 82 14.31 17.44 2.78
C ALA A 82 13.64 18.81 2.54
N ARG A 83 12.50 18.85 1.84
CA ARG A 83 11.72 20.09 1.63
C ARG A 83 11.19 20.66 2.94
N THR A 84 10.59 19.84 3.80
CA THR A 84 10.00 20.30 5.07
C THR A 84 11.04 20.73 6.10
N SER A 85 12.28 20.25 5.97
CA SER A 85 13.41 20.58 6.84
C SER A 85 14.33 21.66 6.25
N ALA A 86 13.99 22.24 5.10
CA ALA A 86 14.75 23.34 4.53
C ALA A 86 14.74 24.58 5.44
N ALA A 87 15.63 25.53 5.18
CA ALA A 87 15.58 26.83 5.85
C ALA A 87 14.24 27.53 5.54
N PRO A 88 13.56 28.11 6.54
CA PRO A 88 12.32 28.84 6.31
C PRO A 88 12.52 30.00 5.34
N TYR A 89 11.57 30.16 4.43
CA TYR A 89 11.46 31.36 3.60
C TYR A 89 10.98 32.53 4.46
N ASN A 90 11.73 33.64 4.45
CA ASN A 90 11.53 34.78 5.35
C ASN A 90 11.18 36.09 4.62
N HIS A 91 10.88 36.01 3.32
CA HIS A 91 10.51 37.20 2.55
C HIS A 91 9.00 37.45 2.65
N PRO A 92 8.56 38.69 2.38
CA PRO A 92 7.16 39.01 2.15
C PRO A 92 6.46 37.94 1.31
N LEU A 93 5.32 37.44 1.79
CA LEU A 93 4.55 36.41 1.10
C LEU A 93 4.03 36.92 -0.24
N ASP A 94 4.32 36.19 -1.31
CA ASP A 94 3.62 36.28 -2.59
C ASP A 94 2.74 35.03 -2.77
N VAL A 95 1.44 35.23 -3.00
CA VAL A 95 0.46 34.14 -3.16
C VAL A 95 0.84 33.23 -4.34
N GLU A 96 1.32 33.82 -5.44
CA GLU A 96 1.69 33.06 -6.64
C GLU A 96 2.94 32.21 -6.39
N GLU A 97 3.94 32.75 -5.69
CA GLU A 97 5.14 32.01 -5.29
C GLU A 97 4.77 30.84 -4.35
N LEU A 98 3.97 31.12 -3.31
CA LEU A 98 3.53 30.11 -2.33
C LEU A 98 2.76 28.96 -2.97
N SER A 99 2.02 29.19 -4.05
CA SER A 99 1.33 28.13 -4.80
C SER A 99 2.29 27.04 -5.33
N ARG A 100 3.59 27.38 -5.49
CA ARG A 100 4.65 26.49 -5.99
C ARG A 100 5.54 25.93 -4.88
N MET A 101 5.37 26.42 -3.66
CA MET A 101 6.20 26.09 -2.50
C MET A 101 5.61 25.00 -1.60
N GLU A 102 4.73 24.14 -2.12
CA GLU A 102 4.15 23.06 -1.28
C GLU A 102 5.25 22.24 -0.58
N TYR A 103 5.06 22.01 0.73
CA TYR A 103 6.01 21.36 1.64
C TYR A 103 7.25 22.17 2.02
N HIS A 104 7.35 23.45 1.66
CA HIS A 104 8.44 24.30 2.14
C HIS A 104 8.03 25.06 3.41
N PRO A 105 8.97 25.23 4.35
CA PRO A 105 8.75 26.05 5.53
C PRO A 105 8.81 27.55 5.19
N VAL A 106 7.97 28.33 5.85
CA VAL A 106 7.86 29.77 5.73
C VAL A 106 7.74 30.36 7.13
N CYS A 107 8.46 31.44 7.41
CA CYS A 107 8.35 32.18 8.66
C CYS A 107 7.42 33.38 8.46
N VAL A 108 6.45 33.56 9.36
CA VAL A 108 5.52 34.67 9.33
C VAL A 108 5.37 35.27 10.72
N ARG A 109 5.19 36.59 10.80
CA ARG A 109 4.93 37.33 12.03
C ARG A 109 3.58 38.03 11.96
N GLY A 110 2.87 38.07 13.06
CA GLY A 110 1.48 38.54 13.06
C GLY A 110 0.71 38.12 14.29
N HIS A 111 -0.62 38.26 14.24
CA HIS A 111 -1.50 37.87 15.34
C HIS A 111 -2.70 37.05 14.81
N PHE A 112 -3.25 36.21 15.68
CA PHE A 112 -4.40 35.36 15.34
C PHE A 112 -5.73 36.10 15.55
N ASP A 113 -6.67 35.88 14.65
CA ASP A 113 -8.08 36.21 14.87
C ASP A 113 -8.84 34.96 15.33
N HIS A 114 -8.90 34.78 16.64
CA HIS A 114 -9.58 33.65 17.29
C HIS A 114 -11.11 33.67 17.15
N SER A 115 -11.71 34.79 16.72
CA SER A 115 -13.17 34.87 16.52
C SER A 115 -13.65 34.10 15.29
N ARG A 116 -12.76 33.85 14.34
CA ARG A 116 -13.04 33.22 13.03
C ARG A 116 -12.38 31.84 12.87
N GLU A 117 -12.17 31.10 13.96
CA GLU A 117 -11.61 29.74 13.89
C GLU A 117 -12.50 28.77 13.09
N LEU A 118 -11.85 28.01 12.21
CA LEU A 118 -12.43 26.93 11.41
C LEU A 118 -11.88 25.58 11.89
N TYR A 119 -12.69 24.53 11.76
CA TYR A 119 -12.32 23.19 12.22
C TYR A 119 -12.41 22.18 11.09
N ILE A 120 -11.31 21.47 10.81
CA ILE A 120 -11.28 20.37 9.85
C ILE A 120 -11.26 19.04 10.62
N GLY A 121 -12.27 18.21 10.44
CA GLY A 121 -12.38 16.92 11.13
C GLY A 121 -13.39 15.96 10.50
N PRO A 122 -13.38 14.68 10.91
CA PRO A 122 -12.49 14.12 11.92
C PRO A 122 -11.05 13.92 11.41
N ARG A 123 -10.06 14.17 12.27
CA ARG A 123 -8.63 13.94 12.02
C ARG A 123 -8.00 13.14 13.17
N THR A 124 -7.05 12.28 12.83
CA THR A 124 -6.23 11.55 13.81
C THR A 124 -5.00 12.38 14.15
N LEU A 125 -4.61 12.38 15.42
CA LEU A 125 -3.34 12.97 15.85
C LEU A 125 -2.16 12.29 15.13
N LEU A 126 -1.29 13.09 14.52
CA LEU A 126 0.00 12.63 14.03
C LEU A 126 1.04 12.76 15.15
N VAL A 127 1.82 11.70 15.34
CA VAL A 127 3.00 11.66 16.22
C VAL A 127 4.20 11.35 15.32
N ASP A 128 5.23 12.19 15.37
CA ASP A 128 6.42 12.08 14.50
C ASP A 128 6.09 12.01 13.00
N GLY A 129 5.02 12.68 12.58
CA GLY A 129 4.57 12.73 11.18
C GLY A 129 3.86 11.46 10.71
N ASP A 130 3.52 10.52 11.60
CA ASP A 130 2.68 9.35 11.30
C ASP A 130 1.41 9.34 12.15
N ALA A 131 0.32 8.84 11.57
CA ALA A 131 -0.88 8.57 12.34
C ALA A 131 -0.57 7.31 13.16
N GLY A 132 -0.61 7.39 14.49
CA GLY A 132 -0.24 6.32 15.43
C GLY A 132 -1.12 5.06 15.39
N ILE A 133 -1.51 4.59 14.19
CA ILE A 133 -2.27 3.37 13.92
C ILE A 133 -1.50 2.14 14.41
N THR A 134 -0.16 2.21 14.56
CA THR A 134 0.65 1.12 15.11
C THR A 134 0.55 0.99 16.63
N THR A 135 -0.05 1.96 17.33
CA THR A 135 -0.32 1.85 18.77
C THR A 135 -1.80 1.60 19.03
N HIS A 136 -2.21 0.33 18.86
CA HIS A 136 -3.46 -0.22 19.45
C HIS A 136 -3.54 -0.08 20.99
N LYS A 137 -2.62 0.65 21.65
CA LYS A 137 -2.51 0.80 23.10
C LYS A 137 -3.05 2.12 23.66
N ARG A 138 -3.37 3.11 22.82
CA ARG A 138 -4.17 4.29 23.21
C ARG A 138 -5.19 4.50 22.09
N GLY A 139 -6.48 4.43 22.41
CA GLY A 139 -7.55 4.46 21.43
C GLY A 139 -7.37 5.58 20.41
N VAL A 140 -7.75 5.32 19.15
CA VAL A 140 -7.66 6.30 18.06
C VAL A 140 -8.44 7.56 18.47
N GLN A 141 -7.72 8.58 18.93
CA GLN A 141 -8.35 9.83 19.34
C GLN A 141 -8.73 10.59 18.07
N SER A 142 -10.04 10.64 17.81
CA SER A 142 -10.61 11.53 16.82
C SER A 142 -10.56 12.96 17.35
N GLY A 143 -10.15 13.89 16.50
CA GLY A 143 -10.06 15.30 16.82
C GLY A 143 -10.21 16.17 15.59
N TYR A 144 -9.76 17.40 15.72
CA TYR A 144 -9.95 18.45 14.70
C TYR A 144 -8.63 19.19 14.50
N HIS A 145 -8.35 19.56 13.26
CA HIS A 145 -7.39 20.62 13.00
C HIS A 145 -8.05 21.98 13.22
N VAL A 146 -7.38 22.84 13.97
CA VAL A 146 -7.82 24.21 14.24
C VAL A 146 -7.13 25.13 13.25
N VAL A 147 -7.91 25.70 12.34
CA VAL A 147 -7.45 26.65 11.33
C VAL A 147 -7.91 28.03 11.75
N THR A 148 -6.97 28.94 11.95
CA THR A 148 -7.25 30.28 12.45
C THR A 148 -6.72 31.30 11.46
N PRO A 149 -7.49 32.34 11.11
CA PRO A 149 -6.98 33.47 10.36
C PRO A 149 -5.83 34.15 11.09
N PHE A 150 -4.78 34.50 10.36
CA PHE A 150 -3.56 35.10 10.88
C PHE A 150 -3.25 36.36 10.10
N HIS A 151 -3.30 37.50 10.77
CA HIS A 151 -3.00 38.81 10.19
C HIS A 151 -1.50 39.05 10.25
N LEU A 152 -0.87 39.25 9.10
CA LEU A 152 0.57 39.48 9.02
C LEU A 152 0.91 40.88 9.54
N SER A 153 2.03 41.02 10.27
CA SER A 153 2.51 42.33 10.73
C SER A 153 3.20 43.09 9.60
N ASP A 154 3.90 42.36 8.72
CA ASP A 154 4.76 42.95 7.68
C ASP A 154 3.97 43.38 6.43
N GLN A 155 2.70 42.97 6.30
CA GLN A 155 1.81 43.27 5.18
C GLN A 155 0.35 43.32 5.64
N ASP A 156 -0.47 44.13 4.98
CA ASP A 156 -1.93 44.17 5.17
C ASP A 156 -2.61 42.96 4.49
N MET A 157 -2.29 41.78 4.98
CA MET A 157 -2.72 40.50 4.43
C MET A 157 -3.06 39.53 5.57
N THR A 158 -4.19 38.85 5.45
CA THR A 158 -4.58 37.78 6.37
C THR A 158 -4.53 36.44 5.65
N ILE A 159 -3.96 35.42 6.28
CA ILE A 159 -3.82 34.06 5.73
C ILE A 159 -4.47 33.01 6.65
N LEU A 160 -4.61 31.77 6.18
CA LEU A 160 -5.06 30.65 7.01
C LEU A 160 -3.87 29.91 7.60
N VAL A 161 -3.86 29.75 8.92
CA VAL A 161 -2.86 28.94 9.62
C VAL A 161 -3.56 27.79 10.35
N ASN A 162 -3.26 26.56 9.94
CA ASN A 162 -3.58 25.37 10.73
C ASN A 162 -2.62 25.29 11.91
N ARG A 163 -3.12 25.67 13.08
CA ARG A 163 -2.36 25.72 14.34
C ARG A 163 -2.03 24.33 14.87
N GLY A 164 -2.77 23.31 14.44
CA GLY A 164 -2.54 21.95 14.88
C GLY A 164 -3.81 21.18 15.21
N TRP A 165 -3.62 20.01 15.82
CA TRP A 165 -4.69 19.10 16.21
C TRP A 165 -5.13 19.32 17.66
N VAL A 166 -6.44 19.22 17.90
CA VAL A 166 -7.03 19.16 19.25
C VAL A 166 -7.94 17.94 19.36
N PRO A 167 -8.02 17.30 20.55
CA PRO A 167 -8.98 16.22 20.77
C PRO A 167 -10.42 16.75 20.69
N ALA A 168 -11.38 15.86 20.40
CA ALA A 168 -12.77 16.26 20.17
C ALA A 168 -13.41 17.04 21.35
N ASN A 169 -13.02 16.76 22.59
CA ASN A 169 -13.46 17.47 23.80
C ASN A 169 -12.84 18.88 23.95
N GLN A 170 -11.79 19.20 23.18
CA GLN A 170 -11.13 20.51 23.14
C GLN A 170 -11.43 21.30 21.85
N LYS A 171 -12.45 20.89 21.08
CA LYS A 171 -12.92 21.66 19.93
C LYS A 171 -13.33 23.08 20.34
N ASN A 172 -14.04 23.22 21.46
CA ASN A 172 -14.50 24.52 21.97
C ASN A 172 -13.30 25.37 22.45
N PRO A 173 -13.10 26.59 21.93
CA PRO A 173 -12.03 27.50 22.38
C PRO A 173 -11.98 27.70 23.90
N ASN A 174 -13.14 27.70 24.57
CA ASN A 174 -13.24 27.93 26.01
C ASN A 174 -12.59 26.82 26.85
N THR A 175 -12.43 25.61 26.31
CA THR A 175 -11.79 24.49 27.03
C THR A 175 -10.27 24.44 26.81
N ARG A 176 -9.72 25.36 26.01
CA ARG A 176 -8.28 25.46 25.67
C ARG A 176 -7.81 26.92 25.62
N ARG A 177 -8.13 27.71 26.66
CA ARG A 177 -7.82 29.15 26.73
C ARG A 177 -6.32 29.45 26.65
N ALA A 178 -5.47 28.62 27.23
CA ALA A 178 -4.02 28.75 27.13
C ALA A 178 -3.53 28.65 25.67
N GLY A 179 -4.27 27.91 24.84
CA GLY A 179 -4.06 27.85 23.40
C GLY A 179 -4.69 29.00 22.61
N GLN A 180 -5.23 30.06 23.22
CA GLN A 180 -5.69 31.27 22.51
C GLN A 180 -4.61 32.34 22.69
N VAL A 181 -3.56 32.27 21.87
CA VAL A 181 -2.40 33.15 22.03
C VAL A 181 -2.76 34.55 21.54
N GLU A 182 -2.80 35.50 22.48
CA GLU A 182 -3.05 36.90 22.18
C GLU A 182 -1.75 37.64 21.85
N GLY A 183 -1.84 38.66 20.99
CA GLY A 183 -0.70 39.50 20.60
C GLY A 183 0.09 38.97 19.40
N GLU A 184 1.23 39.62 19.16
CA GLU A 184 2.11 39.30 18.04
C GLU A 184 2.96 38.06 18.33
N VAL A 185 3.00 37.13 17.38
CA VAL A 185 3.77 35.89 17.44
C VAL A 185 4.49 35.65 16.11
N GLU A 186 5.61 34.95 16.19
CA GLU A 186 6.32 34.40 15.04
C GLU A 186 5.96 32.92 14.88
N ILE A 187 5.63 32.51 13.66
CA ILE A 187 5.21 31.14 13.34
C ILE A 187 6.04 30.64 12.18
N VAL A 188 6.60 29.44 12.34
CA VAL A 188 7.14 28.68 11.22
C VAL A 188 6.09 27.68 10.78
N GLY A 189 5.54 27.88 9.59
CA GLY A 189 4.52 27.04 8.98
C GLY A 189 5.04 26.34 7.72
N ILE A 190 4.46 25.20 7.38
CA ILE A 190 4.71 24.49 6.12
C ILE A 190 3.59 24.83 5.14
N VAL A 191 3.94 25.30 3.94
CA VAL A 191 2.96 25.60 2.89
C VAL A 191 2.26 24.33 2.45
N ARG A 192 0.93 24.38 2.41
CA ARG A 192 0.12 23.25 1.96
C ARG A 192 -1.02 23.69 1.05
N LEU A 193 -1.20 22.96 -0.04
CA LEU A 193 -2.24 23.26 -1.02
C LEU A 193 -3.58 22.57 -0.68
N GLY A 194 -4.65 22.96 -1.37
CA GLY A 194 -5.97 22.34 -1.22
C GLY A 194 -5.94 20.81 -1.40
N GLU A 195 -6.71 20.11 -0.57
CA GLU A 195 -6.92 18.67 -0.68
C GLU A 195 -8.05 18.37 -1.67
N LYS A 196 -7.83 17.38 -2.54
CA LYS A 196 -8.92 16.82 -3.34
C LYS A 196 -9.83 16.00 -2.43
N ARG A 197 -11.15 16.19 -2.55
CA ARG A 197 -12.15 15.37 -1.87
C ARG A 197 -11.96 13.90 -2.24
N ALA A 198 -11.76 13.05 -1.24
CA ALA A 198 -11.68 11.60 -1.45
C ALA A 198 -13.08 11.02 -1.74
N PRO A 199 -13.17 9.91 -2.51
CA PRO A 199 -14.40 9.15 -2.63
C PRO A 199 -14.97 8.83 -1.24
N PHE A 200 -16.28 8.95 -1.07
CA PHE A 200 -17.00 8.71 0.19
C PHE A 200 -16.75 9.70 1.34
N THR A 201 -15.93 10.74 1.16
CA THR A 201 -15.92 11.87 2.11
C THR A 201 -17.14 12.76 1.87
N PRO A 202 -17.90 13.18 2.89
CA PRO A 202 -18.98 14.15 2.74
C PRO A 202 -18.48 15.48 2.14
N GLU A 203 -19.38 16.27 1.57
CA GLU A 203 -19.04 17.61 1.12
C GLU A 203 -18.89 18.57 2.30
N ASN A 204 -17.99 19.54 2.15
CA ASN A 204 -17.84 20.62 3.13
C ASN A 204 -19.14 21.44 3.18
N GLN A 205 -19.64 21.65 4.39
CA GLN A 205 -20.79 22.49 4.69
C GLN A 205 -20.31 23.77 5.41
N PRO A 206 -21.11 24.85 5.45
CA PRO A 206 -20.78 26.00 6.29
C PRO A 206 -20.43 25.59 7.71
N HIS A 207 -19.28 26.04 8.21
CA HIS A 207 -18.74 25.70 9.55
C HIS A 207 -18.41 24.21 9.81
N THR A 208 -18.52 23.33 8.81
CA THR A 208 -18.17 21.90 8.92
C THR A 208 -17.27 21.48 7.77
N TRP A 209 -15.98 21.31 8.07
CA TRP A 209 -14.96 20.96 7.08
C TRP A 209 -14.45 19.55 7.30
N PHE A 210 -14.49 18.72 6.25
CA PHE A 210 -13.98 17.34 6.25
C PHE A 210 -12.61 17.23 5.55
N TYR A 211 -12.37 18.09 4.56
CA TYR A 211 -11.12 18.18 3.81
C TYR A 211 -10.72 19.65 3.64
N ARG A 212 -9.43 19.88 3.41
CA ARG A 212 -8.88 21.24 3.26
C ARG A 212 -9.24 21.83 1.90
N ASP A 213 -10.27 22.67 1.85
CA ASP A 213 -10.65 23.45 0.66
C ASP A 213 -10.24 24.92 0.88
N VAL A 214 -8.98 25.23 0.55
CA VAL A 214 -8.35 26.53 0.87
C VAL A 214 -9.13 27.72 0.29
N PRO A 215 -9.54 27.74 -1.01
CA PRO A 215 -10.28 28.87 -1.55
C PRO A 215 -11.62 29.10 -0.85
N ARG A 216 -12.37 28.04 -0.53
CA ARG A 216 -13.67 28.18 0.13
C ARG A 216 -13.52 28.58 1.60
N MET A 217 -12.51 28.05 2.29
CA MET A 217 -12.18 28.44 3.67
C MET A 217 -11.76 29.90 3.74
N ALA A 218 -10.90 30.34 2.81
CA ALA A 218 -10.40 31.71 2.75
C ALA A 218 -11.55 32.71 2.51
N LYS A 219 -12.46 32.39 1.59
CA LYS A 219 -13.66 33.20 1.35
C LYS A 219 -14.56 33.30 2.59
N MET A 220 -14.72 32.22 3.35
CA MET A 220 -15.53 32.21 4.58
C MET A 220 -14.86 32.99 5.70
N ALA A 221 -13.53 32.88 5.81
CA ALA A 221 -12.75 33.53 6.83
C ALA A 221 -12.42 34.99 6.48
N GLY A 222 -12.58 35.45 5.24
CA GLY A 222 -12.18 36.77 4.78
C GLY A 222 -10.66 36.92 4.74
N THR A 223 -9.97 35.90 4.23
CA THR A 223 -8.50 35.84 4.11
C THR A 223 -8.10 35.62 2.67
N GLU A 224 -6.81 35.77 2.38
CA GLU A 224 -6.21 35.26 1.15
C GLU A 224 -6.20 33.74 1.14
N ALA A 225 -6.14 33.16 -0.07
CA ALA A 225 -6.16 31.71 -0.29
C ALA A 225 -4.78 31.05 -0.04
N VAL A 226 -4.13 31.44 1.06
CA VAL A 226 -2.85 30.89 1.54
C VAL A 226 -3.10 30.06 2.78
N PHE A 227 -2.49 28.87 2.84
CA PHE A 227 -2.65 27.93 3.94
C PHE A 227 -1.31 27.38 4.43
N LEU A 228 -1.05 27.56 5.73
CA LEU A 228 0.16 27.06 6.40
C LEU A 228 -0.19 26.04 7.49
N ASP A 229 0.50 24.90 7.52
CA ASP A 229 0.49 23.97 8.67
C ASP A 229 1.57 24.40 9.66
N ALA A 230 1.21 24.84 10.87
CA ALA A 230 2.19 25.19 11.91
C ALA A 230 3.08 23.97 12.23
N LYS A 231 4.40 24.20 12.35
CA LYS A 231 5.33 23.14 12.74
C LYS A 231 5.19 22.78 14.22
N ALA A 232 5.79 21.65 14.62
CA ALA A 232 5.67 21.14 15.97
C ALA A 232 6.27 22.10 17.02
N GLU A 233 7.29 22.86 16.63
CA GLU A 233 7.98 23.84 17.48
C GLU A 233 7.08 25.03 17.86
N THR A 234 6.02 25.29 17.10
CA THR A 234 5.02 26.34 17.38
C THR A 234 3.86 25.82 18.25
N THR A 235 3.97 24.61 18.79
CA THR A 235 2.96 24.04 19.69
C THR A 235 2.94 24.80 21.02
N VAL A 236 1.74 25.20 21.44
CA VAL A 236 1.51 25.89 22.71
C VAL A 236 1.03 24.86 23.75
N PRO A 237 1.54 24.87 24.99
CA PRO A 237 1.01 24.05 26.07
C PRO A 237 -0.51 24.22 26.21
N ASP A 238 -1.24 23.10 26.36
CA ASP A 238 -2.71 23.06 26.42
C ASP A 238 -3.44 23.71 25.22
N GLY A 239 -2.73 23.89 24.11
CA GLY A 239 -3.24 24.38 22.84
C GLY A 239 -3.24 23.34 21.72
N PRO A 240 -3.53 23.75 20.48
CA PRO A 240 -3.43 22.88 19.31
C PRO A 240 -2.01 22.32 19.14
N ILE A 241 -1.92 21.02 18.86
CA ILE A 241 -0.65 20.31 18.66
C ILE A 241 -0.20 20.50 17.21
N GLY A 242 0.87 21.26 17.00
CA GLY A 242 1.45 21.52 15.68
C GLY A 242 2.09 20.28 15.03
N GLY A 243 2.75 20.46 13.89
CA GLY A 243 3.46 19.38 13.20
C GLY A 243 2.55 18.34 12.55
N GLN A 244 1.34 18.74 12.16
CA GLN A 244 0.32 17.84 11.61
C GLN A 244 0.43 17.63 10.09
N THR A 245 1.54 18.05 9.48
CA THR A 245 1.86 17.70 8.10
C THR A 245 2.34 16.25 8.03
N ARG A 246 1.56 15.38 7.38
CA ARG A 246 1.95 13.98 7.17
C ARG A 246 3.06 13.86 6.13
N VAL A 247 4.26 13.48 6.57
CA VAL A 247 5.44 13.24 5.70
C VAL A 247 5.75 11.74 5.56
N THR A 248 5.05 10.88 6.30
CA THR A 248 5.29 9.43 6.29
C THR A 248 4.28 8.68 5.41
N LEU A 249 4.77 7.64 4.74
CA LEU A 249 3.94 6.68 4.02
C LEU A 249 4.22 5.28 4.59
N ARG A 250 3.15 4.54 4.93
CA ARG A 250 3.24 3.18 5.49
C ARG A 250 4.05 2.23 4.59
N ASP A 251 5.10 1.58 5.10
CA ASP A 251 6.01 0.72 4.33
C ASP A 251 5.88 -0.76 4.73
N GLU A 252 4.99 -1.51 4.07
CA GLU A 252 4.84 -2.97 4.24
C GLU A 252 5.64 -3.77 3.20
N HIS A 253 6.36 -3.09 2.30
CA HIS A 253 6.93 -3.72 1.09
C HIS A 253 8.00 -4.77 1.42
N LEU A 254 8.69 -4.66 2.55
CA LEU A 254 9.67 -5.66 2.98
C LEU A 254 9.02 -7.00 3.30
N SER A 255 7.96 -7.00 4.11
CA SER A 255 7.23 -8.21 4.49
C SER A 255 6.71 -8.92 3.24
N TYR A 256 6.08 -8.17 2.34
CA TYR A 256 5.63 -8.71 1.06
C TYR A 256 6.79 -9.24 0.20
N SER A 257 7.92 -8.53 0.11
CA SER A 257 9.09 -9.00 -0.64
C SER A 257 9.59 -10.35 -0.12
N LEU A 258 9.64 -10.53 1.21
CA LEU A 258 10.02 -11.80 1.84
C LEU A 258 9.03 -12.92 1.49
N THR A 259 7.73 -12.65 1.54
CA THR A 259 6.70 -13.62 1.14
C THR A 259 6.86 -14.05 -0.31
N TRP A 260 7.06 -13.10 -1.24
CA TRP A 260 7.21 -13.39 -2.66
C TRP A 260 8.48 -14.18 -2.97
N TYR A 261 9.62 -13.81 -2.38
CA TYR A 261 10.84 -14.57 -2.56
C TYR A 261 10.79 -15.95 -1.87
N GLY A 262 10.12 -16.06 -0.72
CA GLY A 262 9.88 -17.35 -0.05
C GLY A 262 9.05 -18.30 -0.92
N LEU A 263 7.95 -17.81 -1.50
CA LEU A 263 7.14 -18.58 -2.46
C LEU A 263 7.93 -18.97 -3.70
N SER A 264 8.73 -18.04 -4.24
CA SER A 264 9.58 -18.30 -5.40
C SER A 264 10.61 -19.41 -5.11
N ALA A 265 11.27 -19.34 -3.96
CA ALA A 265 12.24 -20.35 -3.54
C ALA A 265 11.61 -21.72 -3.31
N ALA A 266 10.47 -21.78 -2.59
CA ALA A 266 9.80 -23.04 -2.30
C ALA A 266 9.28 -23.73 -3.57
N THR A 267 8.57 -22.99 -4.42
CA THR A 267 8.01 -23.53 -5.67
C THR A 267 9.09 -23.85 -6.70
N GLY A 268 10.15 -23.04 -6.77
CA GLY A 268 11.32 -23.31 -7.59
C GLY A 268 12.08 -24.56 -7.14
N PHE A 269 12.25 -24.76 -5.83
CA PHE A 269 12.87 -25.95 -5.28
C PHE A 269 12.06 -27.22 -5.57
N MET A 270 10.74 -27.17 -5.39
CA MET A 270 9.84 -28.28 -5.74
C MET A 270 9.93 -28.61 -7.23
N TRP A 271 9.90 -27.59 -8.09
CA TRP A 271 10.03 -27.76 -9.54
C TRP A 271 11.38 -28.41 -9.92
N TYR A 272 12.48 -27.92 -9.33
CA TYR A 272 13.81 -28.48 -9.55
C TYR A 272 13.87 -29.96 -9.13
N ARG A 273 13.32 -30.31 -7.97
CA ARG A 273 13.29 -31.69 -7.48
C ARG A 273 12.51 -32.63 -8.39
N LEU A 274 11.34 -32.19 -8.84
CA LEU A 274 10.44 -32.99 -9.68
C LEU A 274 10.98 -33.19 -11.10
N PHE A 275 11.48 -32.12 -11.74
CA PHE A 275 11.76 -32.13 -13.18
C PHE A 275 13.25 -32.23 -13.54
N ILE A 276 14.16 -31.81 -12.66
CA ILE A 276 15.61 -31.87 -12.89
C ILE A 276 16.24 -33.02 -12.10
N ALA A 277 16.05 -33.03 -10.77
CA ALA A 277 16.59 -34.09 -9.93
C ALA A 277 15.82 -35.42 -10.03
N ARG A 278 14.61 -35.39 -10.62
CA ARG A 278 13.69 -36.54 -10.78
C ARG A 278 13.47 -37.35 -9.50
N ARG A 279 13.42 -36.66 -8.35
CA ARG A 279 13.15 -37.29 -7.06
C ARG A 279 11.68 -37.12 -6.70
N PRO A 280 11.02 -38.16 -6.13
CA PRO A 280 9.69 -37.99 -5.57
C PRO A 280 9.71 -36.93 -4.45
N LEU A 281 8.54 -36.31 -4.24
CA LEU A 281 8.34 -35.27 -3.23
C LEU A 281 8.29 -35.81 -1.79
N LEU A 282 8.45 -37.12 -1.62
CA LEU A 282 8.67 -37.81 -0.35
C LEU A 282 9.79 -38.82 -0.56
#